data_AF-A0A973SPU0-F1
#
_entry.id   AF-A0A973SPU0-F1
#
_cell.length_a   1.000
_cell.length_b   1.000
_cell.length_c   1.000
_cell.angle_alpha   90.00
_cell.angle_beta   90.00
_cell.angle_gamma   90.00
#
_symmetry.space_group_name_H-M   'P 1'
#
loop_
_entity.id
_entity.type
_entity.pdbx_description
1 polymer ?
#
loop_
_entity_poly.entity_id
_entity_poly.type
_entity_poly.pdbx_seq_one_letter_code
_entity_poly.pdbx_strand_id
1 'polypeptide(L)'
;MEIFVLAFFALGYLVLAGADIGVGMALPYLGRGARERREVIAAIAPFFLGNEVWLVATAGVMAGLFPHLEAALLGEHVALVTALVLAWVIRDMGLWLRGRLAGERWQGFWDGAVVAGSWGLALSWG
;
A
#
# COMPACT_ATOMS: atom_id res chain seq x y z
N MET A 1 -21.48 -18.66 0.23
CA MET A 1 -20.48 -18.84 1.30
C MET A 1 -19.12 -18.33 0.85
N GLU A 2 -18.66 -18.70 -0.34
CA GLU A 2 -17.33 -18.35 -0.88
C GLU A 2 -17.09 -16.83 -1.00
N ILE A 3 -18.10 -16.07 -1.43
CA ILE A 3 -17.98 -14.61 -1.58
C ILE A 3 -17.75 -13.89 -0.24
N PHE A 4 -18.20 -14.46 0.88
CA PHE A 4 -17.93 -13.90 2.21
C PHE A 4 -16.46 -14.02 2.60
N VAL A 5 -15.78 -15.08 2.15
CA VAL A 5 -14.34 -15.26 2.39
C VAL A 5 -13.54 -14.22 1.62
N LEU A 6 -13.87 -14.03 0.34
CA LEU A 6 -13.26 -12.99 -0.49
C LEU A 6 -13.50 -11.59 0.11
N ALA A 7 -14.76 -11.29 0.48
CA ALA A 7 -15.12 -10.02 1.09
C ALA A 7 -14.41 -9.80 2.44
N PHE A 8 -14.28 -10.84 3.27
CA PHE A 8 -13.60 -10.75 4.56
C PHE A 8 -12.13 -10.33 4.40
N PHE A 9 -11.38 -10.99 3.50
CA PHE A 9 -9.98 -10.64 3.27
C PHE A 9 -9.84 -9.27 2.58
N ALA A 10 -10.68 -8.97 1.59
CA ALA A 10 -10.63 -7.71 0.86
C ALA A 10 -10.99 -6.51 1.76
N LEU A 11 -12.05 -6.63 2.57
CA LEU A 11 -12.44 -5.58 3.52
C LEU A 11 -11.41 -5.41 4.62
N GLY A 12 -10.83 -6.50 5.13
CA GLY A 12 -9.74 -6.43 6.10
C GLY A 12 -8.54 -5.67 5.54
N TYR A 13 -8.14 -5.93 4.29
CA TYR A 13 -7.12 -5.15 3.60
C TYR A 13 -7.50 -3.67 3.50
N LEU A 14 -8.69 -3.35 2.98
CA LEU A 14 -9.12 -1.97 2.78
C LEU A 14 -9.17 -1.17 4.09
N VAL A 15 -9.58 -1.79 5.20
CA VAL A 15 -9.60 -1.13 6.51
C VAL A 15 -8.20 -0.96 7.07
N LEU A 16 -7.40 -2.03 7.11
CA LEU A 16 -6.10 -2.04 7.78
C LEU A 16 -5.05 -1.30 6.96
N ALA A 17 -4.84 -1.70 5.70
CA ALA A 17 -3.87 -1.05 4.81
C ALA A 17 -4.34 0.35 4.42
N GLY A 18 -5.66 0.59 4.32
CA GLY A 18 -6.21 1.92 4.01
C GLY A 18 -5.80 2.98 5.03
N ALA A 19 -5.68 2.62 6.32
CA ALA A 19 -5.17 3.53 7.34
C ALA A 19 -3.71 3.91 7.08
N ASP A 20 -2.83 2.95 6.79
CA ASP A 20 -1.42 3.21 6.53
C ASP A 20 -1.20 3.99 5.23
N ILE A 21 -1.97 3.68 4.19
CA ILE A 21 -1.96 4.38 2.91
C ILE A 21 -2.40 5.83 3.12
N GLY A 22 -3.46 6.06 3.91
CA GLY A 22 -3.92 7.39 4.28
C GLY A 22 -2.86 8.20 5.04
N VAL A 23 -2.16 7.58 5.99
CA VAL A 23 -1.01 8.20 6.69
C VAL A 23 0.10 8.55 5.71
N GLY A 24 0.42 7.65 4.78
CA GLY A 24 1.43 7.88 3.74
C GLY A 24 1.07 9.04 2.80
N MET A 25 -0.20 9.15 2.38
CA MET A 25 -0.70 10.29 1.60
C MET A 25 -0.61 11.62 2.37
N ALA A 26 -0.97 11.59 3.66
CA ALA A 26 -1.01 12.77 4.51
C ALA A 26 0.36 13.14 5.13
N LEU A 27 1.42 12.37 4.88
CA LEU A 27 2.75 12.55 5.45
C LEU A 27 3.29 14.00 5.39
N PRO A 28 3.11 14.77 4.30
CA PRO A 28 3.57 16.16 4.24
C PRO A 28 2.85 17.10 5.21
N TYR A 29 1.63 16.74 5.62
CA TYR A 29 0.77 17.52 6.52
C TYR A 29 0.88 17.05 7.98
N LEU A 30 1.15 15.76 8.19
CA LEU A 30 1.30 15.16 9.52
C LEU A 30 2.68 15.44 10.15
N GLY A 31 3.69 15.81 9.36
CA GLY A 31 5.01 16.19 9.87
C GLY A 31 5.63 17.34 9.09
N ARG A 32 5.95 18.43 9.79
CA ARG A 32 6.54 19.67 9.25
C ARG A 32 8.06 19.59 9.14
N GLY A 33 8.69 18.62 9.80
CA GLY A 33 10.14 18.37 9.76
C GLY A 33 10.52 16.89 9.68
N ALA A 34 11.79 16.62 9.37
CA ALA A 34 12.30 15.25 9.16
C ALA A 34 12.10 14.32 10.37
N ARG A 35 12.15 14.89 11.59
CA ARG A 35 11.89 14.18 12.84
C ARG A 35 10.42 13.81 12.99
N GLU A 36 9.50 14.75 12.83
CA GLU A 36 8.06 14.50 12.95
C GLU A 36 7.60 13.47 11.91
N ARG A 37 8.05 13.60 10.65
CA ARG A 37 7.75 12.61 9.60
C ARG A 37 8.31 11.22 9.92
N ARG A 38 9.46 11.15 10.59
CA ARG A 38 10.00 9.88 11.07
C ARG A 38 9.11 9.25 12.14
N GLU A 39 8.58 10.06 13.05
CA GLU A 39 7.67 9.59 14.11
C GLU A 39 6.35 9.09 13.50
N VAL A 40 5.80 9.80 12.50
CA VAL A 40 4.62 9.36 11.74
C VAL A 40 4.86 8.02 11.05
N ILE A 41 5.97 7.87 10.31
CA ILE A 41 6.30 6.60 9.64
C ILE A 41 6.54 5.47 10.66
N ALA A 42 7.19 5.77 11.78
CA ALA A 42 7.44 4.79 12.83
C ALA A 42 6.16 4.24 13.47
N ALA A 43 5.06 5.00 13.43
CA ALA A 43 3.76 4.55 13.92
C ALA A 43 3.14 3.44 13.05
N ILE A 44 3.37 3.45 11.74
CA ILE A 44 2.80 2.47 10.79
C ILE A 44 3.78 1.34 10.42
N ALA A 45 5.09 1.57 10.58
CA ALA A 45 6.14 0.62 10.19
C ALA A 45 6.00 -0.80 10.78
N PRO A 46 5.50 -1.01 12.02
CA PRO A 46 5.32 -2.37 12.54
C PRO A 46 4.17 -3.15 11.90
N PHE A 47 3.21 -2.46 11.25
CA PHE A 47 1.93 -3.03 10.86
C PHE A 47 1.79 -3.23 9.35
N PHE A 48 2.41 -2.38 8.52
CA PHE A 48 2.14 -2.36 7.08
C PHE A 48 2.36 -3.72 6.39
N LEU A 49 3.43 -4.45 6.73
CA LEU A 49 3.68 -5.78 6.16
C LEU A 49 2.59 -6.79 6.57
N GLY A 50 2.08 -6.69 7.81
CA GLY A 50 0.97 -7.49 8.28
C GLY A 50 -0.33 -7.17 7.52
N ASN A 51 -0.55 -5.90 7.21
CA ASN A 51 -1.71 -5.44 6.45
C ASN A 51 -1.67 -5.92 4.99
N GLU A 52 -0.49 -6.02 4.40
CA GLU A 52 -0.29 -6.52 3.03
C GLU A 52 -0.65 -8.00 2.85
N VAL A 53 -0.48 -8.83 3.88
CA VAL A 53 -0.86 -10.25 3.83
C VAL A 53 -2.35 -10.41 3.53
N TRP A 54 -3.20 -9.45 3.92
CA TRP A 54 -4.63 -9.48 3.60
C TRP A 54 -4.89 -9.34 2.09
N LEU A 55 -4.10 -8.53 1.38
CA LEU A 55 -4.19 -8.41 -0.07
C LEU A 55 -3.73 -9.70 -0.75
N VAL A 56 -2.63 -10.29 -0.27
CA VAL A 56 -2.12 -11.56 -0.78
C VAL A 56 -3.15 -12.68 -0.58
N ALA A 57 -3.78 -12.75 0.59
CA ALA A 57 -4.86 -13.69 0.86
C ALA A 57 -6.07 -13.45 -0.05
N THR A 58 -6.46 -12.20 -0.27
CA THR A 58 -7.53 -11.82 -1.21
C THR A 58 -7.23 -12.32 -2.62
N ALA A 59 -6.00 -12.09 -3.10
CA ALA A 59 -5.56 -12.57 -4.42
C ALA A 59 -5.56 -14.11 -4.51
N GLY A 60 -5.10 -14.80 -3.45
CA GLY A 60 -5.11 -16.26 -3.39
C GLY A 60 -6.52 -16.86 -3.40
N VAL A 61 -7.45 -16.27 -2.63
CA VAL A 61 -8.88 -16.67 -2.64
C VAL A 61 -9.49 -16.42 -4.03
N MET A 62 -9.17 -15.30 -4.65
CA MET A 62 -9.67 -14.95 -5.99
C MET A 62 -9.17 -15.94 -7.05
N ALA A 63 -7.88 -16.25 -7.07
CA ALA A 63 -7.32 -17.23 -8.00
C ALA A 63 -7.87 -18.65 -7.77
N GLY A 64 -8.11 -19.03 -6.51
CA GLY A 64 -8.56 -20.38 -6.17
C GLY A 64 -10.07 -20.61 -6.35
N LEU A 65 -10.91 -19.63 -6.01
CA LEU A 65 -12.37 -19.78 -5.97
C LEU A 65 -13.09 -18.95 -7.05
N PHE A 66 -12.43 -17.95 -7.64
CA PHE A 66 -13.04 -17.01 -8.59
C PHE A 66 -12.18 -16.80 -9.85
N PRO A 67 -11.83 -17.85 -10.60
CA PRO A 67 -10.94 -17.74 -11.76
C PRO A 67 -11.48 -16.82 -12.86
N HIS A 68 -12.80 -16.71 -13.03
CA HIS A 68 -13.38 -15.75 -13.98
C HIS A 68 -13.15 -14.29 -13.57
N LEU A 69 -13.17 -13.99 -12.27
CA LEU A 69 -12.90 -12.66 -11.74
C LEU A 69 -11.41 -12.32 -11.88
N GLU A 70 -10.55 -13.28 -11.54
CA GLU A 70 -9.09 -13.16 -11.72
C GLU A 70 -8.73 -12.92 -13.19
N ALA A 71 -9.28 -13.71 -14.11
CA ALA A 71 -9.06 -13.54 -15.55
C ALA A 71 -9.55 -12.19 -16.08
N ALA A 72 -10.69 -11.68 -15.59
CA ALA A 72 -11.19 -10.36 -15.97
C ALA A 72 -10.28 -9.23 -15.46
N LEU A 73 -9.78 -9.34 -14.24
CA LEU A 73 -8.85 -8.37 -13.65
C LEU A 73 -7.49 -8.37 -14.36
N LEU A 74 -6.91 -9.54 -14.62
CA LEU A 74 -5.61 -9.66 -15.28
C LEU A 74 -5.69 -9.58 -16.81
N GLY A 75 -6.88 -9.64 -17.39
CA GLY A 75 -7.12 -9.41 -18.81
C GLY A 75 -7.43 -7.94 -19.10
N GLU A 76 -8.63 -7.49 -18.70
CA GLU A 76 -9.15 -6.17 -19.05
C GLU A 76 -8.53 -5.04 -18.21
N HIS A 77 -8.14 -5.35 -16.96
CA HIS A 77 -7.66 -4.36 -15.99
C HIS A 77 -6.17 -4.50 -15.67
N VAL A 78 -5.40 -5.20 -16.52
CA VAL A 78 -3.98 -5.48 -16.26
C VAL A 78 -3.15 -4.22 -16.05
N ALA A 79 -3.47 -3.13 -16.74
CA ALA A 79 -2.79 -1.86 -16.59
C ALA A 79 -3.03 -1.24 -15.19
N LEU A 80 -4.26 -1.36 -14.67
CA LEU A 80 -4.60 -0.90 -13.32
C LEU A 80 -3.94 -1.77 -12.25
N VAL A 81 -3.97 -3.10 -12.42
CA VAL A 81 -3.27 -4.03 -11.51
C VAL A 81 -1.77 -3.75 -11.51
N THR A 82 -1.19 -3.48 -12.67
CA THR A 82 0.24 -3.12 -12.79
C THR A 82 0.53 -1.80 -12.09
N ALA A 83 -0.31 -0.77 -12.27
CA ALA A 83 -0.15 0.51 -11.59
C ALA A 83 -0.23 0.36 -10.06
N LEU A 84 -1.16 -0.46 -9.58
CA LEU A 84 -1.32 -0.79 -8.16
C LEU A 84 -0.06 -1.46 -7.61
N VAL A 85 0.47 -2.48 -8.28
CA VAL A 85 1.69 -3.18 -7.86
C VAL A 85 2.90 -2.25 -7.87
N LEU A 86 3.04 -1.40 -8.89
CA LEU A 86 4.13 -0.41 -8.94
C LEU A 86 4.02 0.60 -7.79
N ALA A 87 2.83 1.13 -7.53
CA ALA A 87 2.58 2.05 -6.42
C ALA A 87 2.87 1.40 -5.06
N TRP A 88 2.48 0.13 -4.91
CA TRP A 88 2.80 -0.69 -3.75
C TRP A 88 4.32 -0.80 -3.53
N VAL A 89 5.05 -1.24 -4.56
CA VAL A 89 6.51 -1.40 -4.48
C VAL A 89 7.21 -0.06 -4.16
N ILE A 90 6.79 1.03 -4.81
CA ILE A 90 7.37 2.36 -4.57
C ILE A 90 7.17 2.81 -3.12
N ARG A 91 5.95 2.62 -2.58
CA ARG A 91 5.65 2.95 -1.19
C ARG A 91 6.53 2.16 -0.23
N ASP A 92 6.62 0.85 -0.41
CA ASP A 92 7.37 -0.04 0.47
C ASP A 92 8.87 0.24 0.41
N MET A 93 9.40 0.50 -0.79
CA MET A 93 10.76 1.00 -0.96
C MET A 93 10.98 2.28 -0.14
N GLY A 94 10.05 3.22 -0.18
CA GLY A 94 10.08 4.41 0.67
C GLY A 94 10.16 4.09 2.16
N LEU A 95 9.26 3.24 2.67
CA LEU A 95 9.22 2.85 4.08
C LEU A 95 10.52 2.16 4.54
N TRP A 96 11.06 1.24 3.74
CA TRP A 96 12.26 0.47 4.08
C TRP A 96 13.57 1.23 3.87
N LEU A 97 13.66 2.05 2.82
CA LEU A 97 14.92 2.67 2.39
C LEU A 97 15.15 4.04 3.00
N ARG A 98 14.10 4.74 3.44
CA ARG A 98 14.21 6.05 4.10
C ARG A 98 15.24 6.07 5.24
N GLY A 99 15.26 5.03 6.07
CA GLY A 99 16.15 4.92 7.24
C GLY A 99 17.57 4.43 6.94
N ARG A 100 17.89 4.05 5.69
CA ARG A 100 19.17 3.42 5.33
C ARG A 100 20.34 4.39 5.22
N LEU A 101 20.07 5.63 4.83
CA LEU A 101 21.07 6.70 4.74
C LEU A 101 20.61 7.95 5.49
N ALA A 102 21.57 8.67 6.06
CA ALA A 102 21.33 9.97 6.65
C ALA A 102 21.32 11.07 5.57
N GLY A 103 20.61 12.16 5.83
CA GLY A 103 20.61 13.36 5.00
C GLY A 103 19.23 13.73 4.46
N GLU A 104 18.96 15.03 4.44
CA GLU A 104 17.64 15.58 4.08
C GLU A 104 17.21 15.23 2.66
N ARG A 105 18.16 15.19 1.70
CA ARG A 105 17.86 14.83 0.31
C ARG A 105 17.39 13.38 0.16
N TRP A 106 18.06 12.45 0.83
CA TRP A 106 17.69 11.03 0.81
C TRP A 106 16.35 10.79 1.49
N GLN A 107 16.19 11.33 2.69
CA GLN A 107 14.96 11.18 3.46
C GLN A 107 13.77 11.86 2.75
N GLY A 108 13.98 13.04 2.17
CA GLY A 108 12.96 13.74 1.39
C GLY A 108 12.56 13.02 0.10
N PHE A 109 13.50 12.37 -0.59
CA PHE A 109 13.19 11.53 -1.75
C PHE A 109 12.28 10.36 -1.37
N TRP A 110 12.60 9.64 -0.29
CA TRP A 110 11.78 8.51 0.16
C TRP A 110 10.47 8.94 0.81
N ASP A 111 10.41 10.08 1.50
CA ASP A 111 9.15 10.70 1.92
C ASP A 111 8.25 10.93 0.69
N GLY A 112 8.82 11.47 -0.40
CA GLY A 112 8.13 11.66 -1.67
C GLY A 112 7.66 10.34 -2.30
N ALA A 113 8.48 9.30 -2.27
CA ALA A 113 8.11 7.96 -2.74
C ALA A 113 6.96 7.36 -1.92
N VAL A 114 6.97 7.50 -0.58
CA VAL A 114 5.86 7.06 0.28
C VAL A 114 4.57 7.79 -0.09
N VAL A 115 4.62 9.11 -0.28
CA VAL A 115 3.45 9.91 -0.66
C VAL A 115 2.92 9.50 -2.03
N ALA A 116 3.80 9.46 -3.04
CA ALA A 116 3.42 9.13 -4.41
C ALA A 116 2.89 7.68 -4.52
N GLY A 117 3.55 6.71 -3.88
CA GLY A 117 3.10 5.33 -3.84
C GLY A 117 1.76 5.17 -3.11
N SER A 118 1.54 5.92 -2.02
CA SER A 118 0.27 5.87 -1.29
C SER A 118 -0.89 6.47 -2.09
N TRP A 119 -0.67 7.61 -2.76
CA TRP A 119 -1.66 8.17 -3.70
C TRP A 119 -1.91 7.25 -4.89
N GLY A 120 -0.86 6.68 -5.47
CA GLY A 120 -0.97 5.73 -6.57
C GLY A 120 -1.80 4.50 -6.20
N LEU A 121 -1.60 3.97 -4.99
CA LEU A 121 -2.43 2.89 -4.44
C LEU A 121 -3.89 3.32 -4.34
N ALA A 122 -4.18 4.43 -3.67
CA ALA A 122 -5.55 4.91 -3.48
C ALA A 122 -6.28 5.11 -4.82
N LEU A 123 -5.65 5.77 -5.79
CA LEU A 123 -6.22 6.02 -7.11
C LEU A 123 -6.39 4.75 -7.95
N SER A 124 -5.58 3.72 -7.72
CA SER A 124 -5.70 2.44 -8.44
C SER A 124 -6.90 1.61 -7.97
N TRP A 125 -7.39 1.85 -6.74
CA TRP A 125 -8.57 1.17 -6.20
C TRP A 125 -9.89 1.85 -6.55
N GLY A 126 -9.89 3.14 -6.92
CA GLY A 126 -11.07 3.92 -7.29
C GLY A 126 -11.07 5.33 -6.69
#